data_AF-A0A7Z2VEP4-F1
#
_entry.id   AF-A0A7Z2VEP4-F1
#
_cell.length_a   1.000
_cell.length_b   1.000
_cell.length_c   1.000
_cell.angle_alpha   90.00
_cell.angle_beta   90.00
_cell.angle_gamma   90.00
#
_symmetry.space_group_name_H-M   'P 1'
#
loop_
_entity.id
_entity.type
_entity.pdbx_description
1 polymer ?
#
loop_
_entity_poly.entity_id
_entity_poly.type
_entity_poly.pdbx_seq_one_letter_code
_entity_poly.pdbx_strand_id
1 'polypeptide(L)'
;MQSGSTDSSGGVTVSEAQDHALFSLQRIIDCVIRDRSRLLVYLEGQGVFTIDAPDNGLYLPNDQAFAKELGCACYCSDPHPSYVEGMLGELQRIEVSADGQAAMQGDPLACRRVVEAVGYLQATIKVALINGDLILA
;
A
#
# COMPACT_ATOMS: atom_id res chain seq x y z
N MET A 1 19.51 -31.01 -48.98
CA MET A 1 19.47 -31.77 -47.72
C MET A 1 19.68 -30.80 -46.58
N GLN A 2 18.76 -30.83 -45.62
CA GLN A 2 18.66 -29.95 -44.45
C GLN A 2 19.77 -30.22 -43.43
N SER A 3 20.17 -29.15 -42.72
CA SER A 3 20.46 -29.05 -41.28
C SER A 3 20.81 -27.57 -41.05
N GLY A 4 20.09 -26.72 -40.32
CA GLY A 4 19.17 -26.96 -39.23
C GLY A 4 19.89 -26.74 -37.89
N SER A 5 20.18 -25.47 -37.53
CA SER A 5 20.48 -25.05 -36.15
C SER A 5 20.23 -23.55 -36.05
N THR A 6 18.99 -23.23 -35.70
CA THR A 6 18.58 -21.95 -35.11
C THR A 6 19.03 -21.97 -33.67
N ASP A 7 19.88 -21.03 -33.27
CA ASP A 7 20.00 -20.67 -31.85
C ASP A 7 19.22 -19.40 -31.59
N SER A 8 18.21 -19.56 -30.75
CA SER A 8 17.42 -18.50 -30.13
C SER A 8 18.14 -17.99 -28.90
N SER A 9 18.24 -16.67 -28.78
CA SER A 9 18.14 -15.95 -27.51
C SER A 9 17.61 -14.57 -27.90
N GLY A 10 16.34 -14.21 -27.67
CA GLY A 10 15.63 -14.36 -26.40
C GLY A 10 16.25 -13.34 -25.43
N GLY A 11 15.83 -12.07 -25.48
CA GLY A 11 15.05 -11.46 -24.40
C GLY A 11 15.85 -11.38 -23.11
N VAL A 12 16.31 -10.21 -22.66
CA VAL A 12 15.50 -9.38 -21.76
C VAL A 12 15.65 -7.89 -22.11
N THR A 13 14.51 -7.30 -22.44
CA THR A 13 14.25 -5.86 -22.32
C THR A 13 13.88 -5.52 -20.88
N VAL A 14 14.29 -4.33 -20.45
CA VAL A 14 13.76 -3.50 -19.35
C VAL A 14 14.59 -3.47 -18.05
N SER A 15 15.40 -2.40 -17.98
CA SER A 15 15.65 -1.50 -16.83
C SER A 15 16.61 -1.93 -15.71
N GLU A 16 17.92 -1.85 -15.97
CA GLU A 16 18.95 -1.60 -14.91
C GLU A 16 18.71 -0.27 -14.16
N ALA A 17 17.82 0.62 -14.65
CA ALA A 17 17.55 1.91 -14.03
C ALA A 17 16.75 1.83 -12.71
N GLN A 18 16.13 0.68 -12.41
CA GLN A 18 15.43 0.47 -11.13
C GLN A 18 16.35 0.00 -10.00
N ASP A 19 17.59 -0.41 -10.30
CA ASP A 19 18.56 -0.90 -9.30
C ASP A 19 19.35 0.23 -8.60
N HIS A 20 18.98 1.49 -8.85
CA HIS A 20 19.70 2.69 -8.38
C HIS A 20 18.82 3.79 -7.78
N ALA A 21 17.50 3.56 -7.63
CA ALA A 21 16.64 4.57 -7.01
C ALA A 21 16.98 4.70 -5.51
N LEU A 22 17.15 5.93 -5.01
CA LEU A 22 17.39 6.17 -3.58
C LEU A 22 16.13 5.90 -2.73
N PHE A 23 14.95 6.14 -3.32
CA PHE A 23 13.65 5.94 -2.68
C PHE A 23 12.73 5.15 -3.62
N SER A 24 11.86 4.34 -3.03
CA SER A 24 10.76 3.67 -3.73
C SER A 24 9.42 4.06 -3.13
N LEU A 25 8.38 3.98 -3.94
CA LEU A 25 7.01 4.26 -3.52
C LEU A 25 6.47 3.08 -2.68
N GLN A 26 6.40 3.28 -1.37
CA GLN A 26 5.65 2.42 -0.47
C GLN A 26 4.15 2.74 -0.58
N ARG A 27 3.32 1.70 -0.75
CA ARG A 27 1.87 1.82 -0.54
C ARG A 27 1.57 1.57 0.92
N ILE A 28 0.77 2.44 1.52
CA ILE A 28 0.30 2.26 2.91
C ILE A 28 -0.74 1.14 2.96
N ILE A 29 -1.70 1.20 2.04
CA ILE A 29 -2.67 0.14 1.76
C ILE A 29 -2.30 -0.46 0.40
N ASP A 30 -1.73 -1.66 0.38
CA ASP A 30 -1.41 -2.39 -0.85
C ASP A 30 -2.60 -3.26 -1.31
N CYS A 31 -2.39 -4.05 -2.37
CA CYS A 31 -3.40 -4.96 -2.87
C CYS A 31 -3.76 -6.06 -1.87
N VAL A 32 -2.81 -6.54 -1.06
CA VAL A 32 -3.05 -7.59 -0.05
C VAL A 32 -4.01 -7.09 1.01
N ILE A 33 -3.79 -5.88 1.54
CA ILE A 33 -4.67 -5.25 2.52
C ILE A 33 -6.03 -4.91 1.89
N ARG A 34 -6.05 -4.35 0.67
CA ARG A 34 -7.29 -4.01 -0.04
C ARG A 34 -8.16 -5.25 -0.28
N ASP A 35 -7.60 -6.31 -0.84
CA ASP A 35 -8.33 -7.54 -1.19
C ASP A 35 -8.93 -8.25 0.04
N ARG A 36 -8.32 -8.06 1.22
CA ARG A 36 -8.76 -8.64 2.48
C ARG A 36 -9.69 -7.73 3.30
N SER A 37 -9.95 -6.50 2.86
CA SER A 37 -10.84 -5.55 3.53
C SER A 37 -12.14 -5.36 2.76
N ARG A 38 -13.26 -5.84 3.31
CA ARG A 38 -14.59 -5.66 2.70
C ARG A 38 -14.93 -4.18 2.56
N LEU A 39 -14.58 -3.37 3.56
CA LEU A 39 -14.71 -1.92 3.52
C LEU A 39 -14.01 -1.30 2.31
N LEU A 40 -12.72 -1.59 2.10
CA LEU A 40 -11.96 -0.98 1.00
C LEU A 40 -12.47 -1.42 -0.37
N VAL A 41 -12.81 -2.71 -0.53
CA VAL A 41 -13.44 -3.23 -1.75
C VAL A 41 -14.75 -2.49 -2.04
N TYR A 42 -15.57 -2.23 -1.01
CA TYR A 42 -16.81 -1.48 -1.16
C TYR A 42 -16.54 -0.03 -1.60
N LEU A 43 -15.65 0.69 -0.91
CA LEU A 43 -15.33 2.09 -1.21
C LEU A 43 -14.74 2.27 -2.62
N GLU A 44 -13.91 1.32 -3.06
CA GLU A 44 -13.39 1.31 -4.43
C GLU A 44 -14.49 1.04 -5.46
N GLY A 45 -15.41 0.11 -5.17
CA GLY A 45 -16.60 -0.12 -5.99
C GLY A 45 -17.54 1.08 -6.08
N GLN A 46 -17.54 1.97 -5.08
CA GLN A 46 -18.23 3.26 -5.10
C GLN A 46 -17.43 4.37 -5.82
N GLY A 47 -16.19 4.11 -6.22
CA GLY A 47 -15.31 5.08 -6.88
C GLY A 47 -14.79 6.20 -5.97
N VAL A 48 -14.87 6.02 -4.65
CA VAL A 48 -14.45 7.04 -3.65
C VAL A 48 -13.12 6.70 -2.97
N PHE A 49 -12.54 5.56 -3.31
CA PHE A 49 -11.21 5.12 -2.88
C PHE A 49 -10.48 4.45 -4.05
N THR A 50 -9.17 4.57 -4.09
CA THR A 50 -8.31 3.79 -5.00
C THR A 50 -6.94 3.58 -4.38
N ILE A 51 -6.40 2.38 -4.53
CA ILE A 51 -5.04 2.07 -4.05
C ILE A 51 -3.98 2.93 -4.74
N ASP A 52 -4.28 3.42 -5.94
CA ASP A 52 -3.37 4.21 -6.75
C ASP A 52 -3.32 5.69 -6.38
N ALA A 53 -4.18 6.13 -5.45
CA ALA A 53 -4.24 7.52 -5.02
C ALA A 53 -2.87 8.01 -4.51
N PRO A 54 -2.45 9.25 -4.85
CA PRO A 54 -1.23 9.84 -4.31
C PRO A 54 -1.19 9.83 -2.78
N ASP A 55 -2.35 10.01 -2.14
CA ASP A 55 -2.49 10.01 -0.69
C ASP A 55 -2.27 8.64 -0.04
N ASN A 56 -2.23 7.56 -0.82
CA ASN A 56 -1.87 6.22 -0.36
C ASN A 56 -0.37 5.89 -0.53
N GLY A 57 0.41 6.81 -1.09
CA GLY A 57 1.84 6.65 -1.36
C GLY A 57 2.75 7.37 -0.37
N LEU A 58 3.89 6.75 -0.04
CA LEU A 58 4.99 7.35 0.71
C LEU A 58 6.32 6.91 0.08
N TYR A 59 7.21 7.85 -0.23
CA TYR A 59 8.55 7.50 -0.70
C TYR A 59 9.43 7.16 0.50
N LEU A 60 9.93 5.93 0.56
CA LEU A 60 10.83 5.46 1.60
C LEU A 60 12.20 5.09 1.02
N PRO A 61 13.31 5.26 1.77
CA PRO A 61 14.63 4.87 1.31
C PRO A 61 14.70 3.38 0.99
N ASN A 62 15.46 3.01 -0.04
CA ASN A 62 15.71 1.60 -0.38
C ASN A 62 16.85 0.96 0.42
N ASP A 63 17.75 1.79 0.96
CA ASP A 63 18.89 1.34 1.76
C ASP A 63 18.60 1.45 3.26
N GLN A 64 18.80 0.34 3.98
CA GLN A 64 18.50 0.24 5.40
C GLN A 64 19.41 1.09 6.28
N ALA A 65 20.69 1.24 5.90
CA ALA A 65 21.63 2.07 6.66
C ALA A 65 21.28 3.56 6.50
N PHE A 66 20.91 3.97 5.30
CA PHE A 66 20.45 5.32 5.00
C PHE A 66 19.11 5.63 5.67
N ALA A 67 18.14 4.71 5.66
CA ALA A 67 16.89 4.86 6.42
C ALA A 67 17.14 5.07 7.92
N LYS A 68 18.09 4.32 8.49
CA LYS A 68 18.51 4.47 9.89
C LYS A 68 19.18 5.82 10.17
N GLU A 69 19.98 6.32 9.24
CA GLU A 69 20.59 7.66 9.34
C GLU A 69 19.52 8.77 9.31
N LEU A 70 18.49 8.61 8.48
CA LEU A 70 17.36 9.54 8.40
C LEU A 70 16.37 9.40 9.56
N GLY A 71 16.41 8.29 10.30
CA GLY A 71 15.48 8.01 11.40
C GLY A 71 14.06 7.66 10.93
N CYS A 72 13.93 7.02 9.77
CA CYS A 72 12.64 6.62 9.20
C CYS A 72 12.60 5.14 8.82
N ALA A 73 11.43 4.65 8.41
CA ALA A 73 11.26 3.29 7.89
C ALA A 73 11.98 3.11 6.54
N CYS A 74 12.48 1.90 6.28
CA CYS A 74 12.97 1.48 4.97
C CYS A 74 11.81 0.99 4.11
N TYR A 75 11.89 1.20 2.79
CA TYR A 75 10.97 0.60 1.83
C TYR A 75 10.97 -0.93 1.98
N CYS A 76 9.79 -1.54 1.86
CA CYS A 76 9.62 -2.98 1.91
C CYS A 76 8.53 -3.42 0.92
N SER A 77 8.91 -4.25 -0.05
CA SER A 77 7.98 -4.80 -1.03
C SER A 77 7.03 -5.86 -0.44
N ASP A 78 7.40 -6.46 0.70
CA ASP A 78 6.62 -7.49 1.38
C ASP A 78 6.56 -7.21 2.89
N PRO A 79 5.65 -6.31 3.32
CA PRO A 79 5.56 -5.90 4.71
C PRO A 79 5.30 -7.05 5.67
N HIS A 80 5.91 -6.99 6.86
CA HIS A 80 5.80 -7.98 7.91
C HIS A 80 4.32 -8.31 8.21
N PRO A 81 3.95 -9.59 8.43
CA PRO A 81 2.55 -9.99 8.63
C PRO A 81 1.82 -9.19 9.71
N SER A 82 2.50 -8.79 10.80
CA SER A 82 1.89 -7.98 11.86
C SER A 82 1.46 -6.57 11.41
N TYR A 83 2.16 -5.98 10.43
CA TYR A 83 1.73 -4.71 9.82
C TYR A 83 0.41 -4.92 9.08
N VAL A 84 0.35 -5.96 8.24
CA VAL A 84 -0.84 -6.31 7.46
C VAL A 84 -2.03 -6.61 8.38
N GLU A 85 -1.84 -7.45 9.39
CA GLU A 85 -2.92 -7.78 10.35
C GLU A 85 -3.35 -6.58 11.19
N GLY A 86 -2.41 -5.72 11.60
CA GLY A 86 -2.71 -4.47 12.30
C GLY A 86 -3.59 -3.53 11.46
N MET A 87 -3.20 -3.30 10.20
CA MET A 87 -3.97 -2.51 9.24
C MET A 87 -5.38 -3.07 9.02
N LEU A 88 -5.51 -4.38 8.84
CA LEU A 88 -6.81 -5.03 8.70
C LEU A 88 -7.67 -4.88 9.96
N GLY A 89 -7.07 -4.93 11.15
CA GLY A 89 -7.75 -4.70 12.42
C GLY A 89 -8.28 -3.27 12.59
N GLU A 90 -7.56 -2.26 12.11
CA GLU A 90 -8.03 -0.86 12.09
C GLU A 90 -9.17 -0.67 11.08
N LEU A 91 -9.02 -1.21 9.87
CA LEU A 91 -10.06 -1.14 8.83
C LEU A 91 -11.35 -1.84 9.27
N GLN A 92 -11.23 -3.00 9.93
CA GLN A 92 -12.39 -3.70 10.50
C GLN A 92 -13.09 -2.86 11.57
N ARG A 93 -12.35 -2.12 12.39
CA ARG A 93 -12.93 -1.18 13.38
C ARG A 93 -13.70 -0.06 12.72
N ILE A 94 -13.19 0.49 11.62
CA ILE A 94 -13.92 1.49 10.82
C ILE A 94 -15.19 0.84 10.25
N GLU A 95 -15.10 -0.36 9.67
CA GLU A 95 -16.24 -1.08 9.08
C GLU A 95 -17.38 -1.32 10.09
N VAL A 96 -17.07 -1.77 11.32
CA VAL A 96 -18.09 -2.09 12.32
C VAL A 96 -18.60 -0.88 13.11
N SER A 97 -18.03 0.31 12.88
CA SER A 97 -18.52 1.55 13.47
C SER A 97 -19.92 1.90 12.92
N ALA A 98 -20.64 2.80 13.61
CA ALA A 98 -21.96 3.25 13.16
C ALA A 98 -21.92 3.85 11.74
N ASP A 99 -20.90 4.67 11.46
CA ASP A 99 -20.67 5.24 10.13
C ASP A 99 -20.26 4.18 9.12
N GLY A 100 -19.41 3.22 9.51
CA GLY A 100 -19.06 2.08 8.67
C GLY A 100 -20.28 1.28 8.22
N GLN A 101 -21.14 0.89 9.17
CA GLN A 101 -22.35 0.14 8.85
C GLN A 101 -23.36 0.94 8.02
N ALA A 102 -23.53 2.24 8.30
CA ALA A 102 -24.38 3.12 7.51
C ALA A 102 -23.84 3.30 6.08
N ALA A 103 -22.53 3.47 5.92
CA ALA A 103 -21.89 3.53 4.61
C ALA A 103 -22.09 2.24 3.82
N MET A 104 -21.90 1.07 4.45
CA MET A 104 -22.14 -0.23 3.82
C MET A 104 -23.61 -0.46 3.43
N GLN A 105 -24.55 0.29 4.02
CA GLN A 105 -25.98 0.31 3.65
C GLN A 105 -26.30 1.34 2.55
N GLY A 106 -25.30 2.08 2.06
CA GLY A 106 -25.44 3.06 0.99
C GLY A 106 -25.73 4.49 1.46
N ASP A 107 -25.57 4.82 2.75
CA ASP A 107 -25.66 6.21 3.20
C ASP A 107 -24.47 7.02 2.64
N PRO A 108 -24.72 8.02 1.78
CA PRO A 108 -23.66 8.79 1.13
C PRO A 108 -22.91 9.71 2.10
N LEU A 109 -23.55 10.19 3.16
CA LEU A 109 -22.88 11.03 4.17
C LEU A 109 -22.00 10.19 5.08
N ALA A 110 -22.47 9.00 5.46
CA ALA A 110 -21.65 8.04 6.20
C ALA A 110 -20.45 7.57 5.36
N CYS A 111 -20.65 7.31 4.06
CA CYS A 111 -19.59 6.95 3.14
C CYS A 111 -18.46 8.00 3.11
N ARG A 112 -18.80 9.30 3.06
CA ARG A 112 -17.80 10.37 3.15
C ARG A 112 -17.00 10.34 4.45
N ARG A 113 -17.67 10.18 5.59
CA ARG A 113 -17.00 10.09 6.91
C ARG A 113 -16.08 8.87 7.01
N VAL A 114 -16.48 7.75 6.40
CA VAL A 114 -15.66 6.54 6.32
C VAL A 114 -14.42 6.77 5.46
N VAL A 115 -14.54 7.41 4.30
CA VAL A 115 -13.40 7.77 3.45
C VAL A 115 -12.44 8.69 4.21
N GLU A 116 -12.96 9.68 4.94
CA GLU A 116 -12.16 10.54 5.82
C GLU A 116 -11.43 9.71 6.90
N ALA A 117 -12.11 8.77 7.54
CA ALA A 117 -11.50 7.89 8.56
C ALA A 117 -10.37 7.01 7.98
N VAL A 118 -10.55 6.46 6.78
CA VAL A 118 -9.48 5.72 6.07
C VAL A 118 -8.31 6.64 5.73
N GLY A 119 -8.59 7.87 5.29
CA GLY A 119 -7.56 8.88 5.04
C GLY A 119 -6.77 9.24 6.31
N TYR A 120 -7.45 9.39 7.45
CA TYR A 120 -6.79 9.61 8.74
C TYR A 120 -5.90 8.43 9.16
N LEU A 121 -6.35 7.19 8.92
CA LEU A 121 -5.53 6.01 9.15
C LEU A 121 -4.27 6.04 8.28
N GLN A 122 -4.39 6.30 6.97
CA GLN A 122 -3.25 6.43 6.06
C GLN A 122 -2.27 7.51 6.53
N ALA A 123 -2.77 8.69 6.91
CA ALA A 123 -1.95 9.79 7.40
C ALA A 123 -1.21 9.42 8.69
N THR A 124 -1.87 8.73 9.62
CA THR A 124 -1.27 8.27 10.89
C THR A 124 -0.12 7.31 10.63
N ILE A 125 -0.34 6.32 9.76
CA ILE A 125 0.69 5.33 9.40
C ILE A 125 1.86 6.00 8.68
N LYS A 126 1.59 6.94 7.77
CA LYS A 126 2.65 7.72 7.12
C LYS A 126 3.54 8.43 8.13
N VAL A 127 2.94 9.11 9.11
CA VAL A 127 3.71 9.78 10.17
C VAL A 127 4.54 8.78 10.97
N ALA A 128 3.97 7.64 11.36
CA ALA A 128 4.69 6.61 12.10
C ALA A 128 5.88 6.03 11.30
N LEU A 129 5.72 5.82 9.99
CA LEU A 129 6.81 5.37 9.11
C LEU A 129 7.88 6.46 8.92
N ILE A 130 7.48 7.72 8.77
CA ILE A 130 8.42 8.86 8.66
C ILE A 130 9.25 9.01 9.92
N ASN A 131 8.64 8.81 11.09
CA ASN A 131 9.31 8.95 12.38
C ASN A 131 10.10 7.70 12.81
N GLY A 132 9.99 6.59 12.07
CA GLY A 132 10.58 5.31 12.47
C GLY A 132 9.88 4.64 13.66
N ASP A 133 8.70 5.12 14.05
CA ASP A 133 7.85 4.51 15.09
C ASP A 133 7.27 3.16 14.63
N LEU A 134 7.20 2.95 13.32
CA LEU A 134 6.75 1.74 12.66
C LEU A 134 7.80 1.26 11.66
N ILE A 135 7.99 -0.05 11.59
CA ILE A 135 8.91 -0.71 10.67
C ILE A 135 8.11 -1.74 9.85
N LEU A 136 8.46 -1.88 8.57
CA LEU A 136 7.80 -2.80 7.64
C LEU A 136 8.50 -4.15 7.51
N ALA A 137 9.77 -4.28 7.92
CA ALA A 137 10.59 -5.49 7.82
C ALA A 137 11.29 -5.80 9.15
#